data_AF-A0A6S6TM42-F1
#
_entry.id   AF-A0A6S6TM42-F1
#
_cell.length_a   1.000
_cell.length_b   1.000
_cell.length_c   1.000
_cell.angle_alpha   90.00
_cell.angle_beta   90.00
_cell.angle_gamma   90.00
#
_symmetry.space_group_name_H-M   'P 1'
#
loop_
_entity.id
_entity.type
_entity.pdbx_description
1 polymer ?
#
loop_
_entity_poly.entity_id
_entity_poly.type
_entity_poly.pdbx_seq_one_letter_code
_entity_poly.pdbx_strand_id
1 'polypeptide(L)'
;MKKPLAGMLPILVAIGMTGCTGQMSASKTLSWYVGQGSKLDDCGPATAAMAANWAGGKSNLRYAKAVTRDSGWWHTNDIATHLTQQGITTEQVKLRNLRALLTQGHGAIMRVTILGVPHYIFASDLNEQDRLLVADPLKGKIRMSIERLERMTIDDTVLAVRNTPEHPIEQFDINNLPWARSSRATVKMPVPVRTSMRIERHQTGHHLY
;
A
#
# COMPACT_ATOMS: atom_id res chain seq x y z
N MET A 1 -46.85 -17.40 -14.17
CA MET A 1 -45.56 -18.10 -14.39
C MET A 1 -44.43 -17.15 -14.01
N LYS A 2 -43.66 -17.44 -12.95
CA LYS A 2 -42.54 -16.60 -12.47
C LYS A 2 -41.23 -17.12 -13.08
N LYS A 3 -40.45 -16.26 -13.75
CA LYS A 3 -39.08 -16.57 -14.20
C LYS A 3 -38.11 -16.35 -13.03
N PRO A 4 -37.11 -17.21 -12.79
CA PRO A 4 -36.10 -16.97 -11.77
C PRO A 4 -35.02 -16.01 -12.29
N LEU A 5 -34.66 -15.04 -11.46
CA LEU A 5 -33.44 -14.22 -11.57
C LEU A 5 -32.24 -15.11 -11.22
N ALA A 6 -31.60 -15.70 -12.23
CA ALA A 6 -30.30 -16.33 -12.10
C ALA A 6 -29.36 -15.65 -13.09
N GLY A 7 -28.54 -14.71 -12.63
CA GLY A 7 -27.62 -14.01 -13.54
C GLY A 7 -26.70 -12.94 -12.97
N MET A 8 -26.59 -12.76 -11.65
CA MET A 8 -25.76 -11.69 -11.05
C MET A 8 -24.56 -12.16 -10.23
N LEU A 9 -24.19 -13.45 -10.29
CA LEU A 9 -23.05 -14.00 -9.53
C LEU A 9 -21.67 -14.09 -10.25
N PRO A 10 -21.52 -14.10 -11.58
CA PRO A 10 -20.20 -14.37 -12.18
C PRO A 10 -19.24 -13.17 -12.22
N ILE A 11 -19.74 -11.94 -12.06
CA ILE A 11 -18.90 -10.72 -12.19
C ILE A 11 -18.06 -10.48 -10.92
N LEU A 12 -18.57 -10.79 -9.73
CA LEU A 12 -17.85 -10.60 -8.47
C LEU A 12 -16.63 -11.54 -8.31
N VAL A 13 -16.72 -12.76 -8.84
CA VAL A 13 -15.65 -13.77 -8.69
C VAL A 13 -14.46 -13.46 -9.62
N ALA A 14 -14.70 -12.93 -10.82
CA ALA A 14 -13.64 -12.54 -11.74
C ALA A 14 -12.81 -11.35 -11.19
N ILE A 15 -13.46 -10.38 -10.52
CA ILE A 15 -12.80 -9.23 -9.89
C ILE A 15 -11.89 -9.68 -8.73
N GLY A 16 -12.32 -10.69 -7.96
CA GLY A 16 -11.53 -11.26 -6.87
C GLY A 16 -10.21 -11.88 -7.34
N MET A 17 -10.19 -12.58 -8.48
CA MET A 17 -8.98 -13.25 -8.97
C MET A 17 -8.01 -12.30 -9.69
N THR A 18 -8.52 -11.34 -10.47
CA THR A 18 -7.65 -10.34 -11.14
C THR A 18 -7.13 -9.28 -10.17
N GLY A 19 -7.92 -8.91 -9.15
CA GLY A 19 -7.48 -7.99 -8.11
C GLY A 19 -6.35 -8.57 -7.27
N CYS A 20 -6.49 -9.82 -6.80
CA CYS A 20 -5.47 -10.48 -5.99
C CYS A 20 -4.13 -10.67 -6.74
N THR A 21 -4.17 -11.04 -8.02
CA THR A 21 -2.95 -11.17 -8.85
C THR A 21 -2.29 -9.82 -9.11
N GLY A 22 -3.08 -8.77 -9.37
CA GLY A 22 -2.59 -7.39 -9.52
C GLY A 22 -1.94 -6.85 -8.24
N GLN A 23 -2.62 -7.00 -7.09
CA GLN A 23 -2.10 -6.57 -5.79
C GLN A 23 -0.79 -7.28 -5.44
N MET A 24 -0.70 -8.60 -5.66
CA MET A 24 0.52 -9.38 -5.41
C MET A 24 1.67 -8.99 -6.34
N SER A 25 1.38 -8.70 -7.61
CA SER A 25 2.40 -8.22 -8.55
C SER A 25 2.94 -6.84 -8.13
N ALA A 26 2.05 -5.94 -7.70
CA ALA A 26 2.45 -4.63 -7.22
C ALA A 26 3.28 -4.72 -5.92
N SER A 27 2.87 -5.52 -4.93
CA SER A 27 3.61 -5.68 -3.68
C SER A 27 5.02 -6.26 -3.86
N LYS A 28 5.24 -7.05 -4.92
CA LYS A 28 6.57 -7.59 -5.27
C LYS A 28 7.50 -6.57 -5.95
N THR A 29 6.94 -5.52 -6.53
CA THR A 29 7.68 -4.62 -7.43
C THR A 29 7.73 -3.17 -6.98
N LEU A 30 6.88 -2.80 -6.03
CA LEU A 30 6.81 -1.49 -5.40
C LEU A 30 6.89 -1.73 -3.90
N SER A 31 8.04 -1.46 -3.29
CA SER A 31 8.27 -1.69 -1.85
C SER A 31 7.31 -0.90 -0.95
N TRP A 32 6.76 0.19 -1.47
CA TRP A 32 5.81 1.06 -0.79
C TRP A 32 4.34 0.68 -1.02
N TYR A 33 4.04 -0.32 -1.86
CA TYR A 33 2.67 -0.68 -2.21
C TYR A 33 1.91 -1.35 -1.05
N VAL A 34 0.63 -0.99 -0.90
CA VAL A 34 -0.28 -1.53 0.10
C VAL A 34 -1.61 -1.85 -0.59
N GLY A 35 -2.00 -3.13 -0.59
CA GLY A 35 -3.28 -3.57 -1.13
C GLY A 35 -4.43 -3.42 -0.12
N GLN A 36 -5.64 -3.20 -0.61
CA GLN A 36 -6.85 -3.18 0.23
C GLN A 36 -7.45 -4.57 0.48
N GLY A 37 -6.95 -5.61 -0.19
CA GLY A 37 -7.59 -6.92 -0.19
C GLY A 37 -8.93 -6.88 -0.94
N SER A 38 -9.97 -7.46 -0.33
CA SER A 38 -11.31 -7.58 -0.92
C SER A 38 -12.32 -6.54 -0.43
N LYS A 39 -11.97 -5.73 0.57
CA LYS A 39 -12.86 -4.72 1.17
C LYS A 39 -12.79 -3.42 0.38
N LEU A 40 -13.93 -2.96 -0.15
CA LEU A 40 -13.97 -1.79 -1.03
C LEU A 40 -13.70 -0.47 -0.27
N ASP A 41 -14.15 -0.39 0.98
CA ASP A 41 -13.94 0.76 1.87
C ASP A 41 -12.49 0.92 2.33
N ASP A 42 -11.66 -0.11 2.17
CA ASP A 42 -10.23 -0.08 2.50
C ASP A 42 -9.36 0.63 1.43
N CYS A 43 -9.92 1.12 0.32
CA CYS A 43 -9.17 1.84 -0.72
C CYS A 43 -8.51 3.12 -0.21
N GLY A 44 -9.21 3.90 0.62
CA GLY A 44 -8.70 5.13 1.23
C GLY A 44 -7.50 4.89 2.15
N PRO A 45 -7.61 4.07 3.21
CA PRO A 45 -6.49 3.79 4.10
C PRO A 45 -5.34 3.08 3.41
N ALA A 46 -5.59 2.19 2.45
CA ALA A 46 -4.53 1.58 1.65
C ALA A 46 -3.78 2.62 0.81
N THR A 47 -4.50 3.55 0.16
CA THR A 47 -3.89 4.64 -0.61
C THR A 47 -3.09 5.60 0.25
N ALA A 48 -3.61 5.96 1.44
CA ALA A 48 -2.90 6.78 2.40
C ALA A 48 -1.60 6.11 2.87
N ALA A 49 -1.64 4.81 3.15
CA ALA A 49 -0.46 4.04 3.53
C ALA A 49 0.56 3.93 2.39
N MET A 50 0.10 3.76 1.13
CA MET A 50 0.99 3.78 -0.05
C MET A 50 1.72 5.11 -0.19
N ALA A 51 0.99 6.22 -0.11
CA ALA A 51 1.57 7.56 -0.18
C ALA A 51 2.53 7.81 0.97
N ALA A 52 2.20 7.34 2.17
CA ALA A 52 3.08 7.43 3.32
C ALA A 52 4.42 6.71 3.07
N ASN A 53 4.35 5.45 2.64
CA ASN A 53 5.54 4.65 2.35
C ASN A 53 6.35 5.20 1.18
N TRP A 54 5.69 5.72 0.15
CA TRP A 54 6.36 6.33 -1.00
C TRP A 54 7.16 7.58 -0.61
N ALA A 55 6.63 8.39 0.31
CA ALA A 55 7.31 9.56 0.87
C ALA A 55 8.36 9.20 1.94
N GLY A 56 8.73 7.92 2.06
CA GLY A 56 9.73 7.41 3.01
C GLY A 56 9.15 6.87 4.32
N GLY A 57 7.89 7.17 4.62
CA GLY A 57 7.11 6.76 5.80
C GLY A 57 7.05 5.25 6.04
N LYS A 58 6.44 4.86 7.17
CA LYS A 58 6.11 3.46 7.48
C LYS A 58 4.66 3.33 7.90
N SER A 59 3.83 2.86 6.98
CA SER A 59 2.40 2.64 7.18
C SER A 59 1.94 1.36 6.49
N ASN A 60 0.85 0.80 7.00
CA ASN A 60 0.12 -0.30 6.39
C ASN A 60 -1.37 -0.11 6.64
N LEU A 61 -2.21 -0.89 5.96
CA LEU A 61 -3.66 -0.78 6.05
C LEU A 61 -4.17 -0.82 7.50
N ARG A 62 -3.67 -1.76 8.32
CA ARG A 62 -4.11 -1.90 9.72
C ARG A 62 -3.72 -0.69 10.56
N TYR A 63 -2.50 -0.20 10.40
CA TYR A 63 -2.00 0.96 11.13
C TYR A 63 -2.78 2.22 10.76
N ALA A 64 -2.95 2.50 9.46
CA ALA A 64 -3.71 3.65 8.98
C ALA A 64 -5.14 3.70 9.56
N LYS A 65 -5.82 2.54 9.57
CA LYS A 65 -7.14 2.41 10.18
C LYS A 65 -7.13 2.66 11.69
N ALA A 66 -6.13 2.15 12.40
CA ALA A 66 -6.05 2.26 13.86
C ALA A 66 -5.82 3.71 14.35
N VAL A 67 -5.09 4.53 13.59
CA VAL A 67 -4.67 5.88 14.04
C VAL A 67 -5.47 7.03 13.44
N THR A 68 -6.28 6.77 12.42
CA THR A 68 -7.05 7.80 11.71
C THR A 68 -8.55 7.51 11.74
N ARG A 69 -8.99 6.40 11.15
CA ARG A 69 -10.39 5.95 11.15
C ARG A 69 -10.48 4.45 10.91
N ASP A 70 -11.13 3.75 11.84
CA ASP A 70 -11.14 2.28 11.91
C ASP A 70 -12.04 1.59 10.86
N SER A 71 -13.04 2.29 10.34
CA SER A 71 -14.10 1.70 9.52
C SER A 71 -14.79 2.73 8.62
N GLY A 72 -15.44 2.23 7.56
CA GLY A 72 -16.18 3.05 6.61
C GLY A 72 -15.31 3.72 5.56
N TRP A 73 -15.98 4.46 4.67
CA TRP A 73 -15.32 5.17 3.57
C TRP A 73 -14.52 6.35 4.09
N TRP A 74 -13.24 6.41 3.74
CA TRP A 74 -12.40 7.56 4.03
C TRP A 74 -12.70 8.70 3.05
N HIS A 75 -12.68 9.92 3.57
CA HIS A 75 -12.70 11.15 2.79
C HIS A 75 -11.26 11.66 2.57
N THR A 76 -11.09 12.60 1.64
CA THR A 76 -9.78 13.24 1.39
C THR A 76 -9.17 13.83 2.67
N ASN A 77 -10.00 14.34 3.58
CA ASN A 77 -9.53 14.86 4.88
C ASN A 77 -8.94 13.77 5.77
N ASP A 78 -9.45 12.53 5.73
CA ASP A 78 -8.89 11.42 6.52
C ASP A 78 -7.52 11.02 5.99
N ILE A 79 -7.39 10.98 4.66
CA ILE A 79 -6.11 10.72 3.99
C ILE A 79 -5.08 11.81 4.35
N ALA A 80 -5.46 13.08 4.24
CA ALA A 80 -4.60 14.20 4.61
C ALA A 80 -4.23 14.19 6.11
N THR A 81 -5.18 13.85 6.99
CA THR A 81 -4.94 13.67 8.43
C THR A 81 -3.92 12.56 8.67
N HIS A 82 -4.08 11.40 8.03
CA HIS A 82 -3.14 10.29 8.16
C HIS A 82 -1.73 10.69 7.72
N LEU A 83 -1.60 11.32 6.55
CA LEU A 83 -0.29 11.75 6.03
C LEU A 83 0.36 12.80 6.94
N THR A 84 -0.43 13.72 7.50
CA THR A 84 0.07 14.71 8.48
C THR A 84 0.56 14.02 9.76
N GLN A 85 -0.15 13.01 10.26
CA GLN A 85 0.30 12.19 11.40
C GLN A 85 1.61 11.43 11.10
N GLN A 86 1.94 11.20 9.83
CA GLN A 86 3.21 10.62 9.38
C GLN A 86 4.30 11.68 9.11
N GLY A 87 4.04 12.96 9.40
CA GLY A 87 4.97 14.05 9.12
C GLY A 87 5.08 14.42 7.64
N ILE A 88 4.10 14.03 6.82
CA ILE A 88 4.11 14.23 5.37
C ILE A 88 3.24 15.43 5.03
N THR A 89 3.85 16.42 4.38
CA THR A 89 3.16 17.61 3.91
C THR A 89 2.28 17.28 2.72
N THR A 90 1.00 17.67 2.81
CA THR A 90 0.02 17.53 1.75
C THR A 90 -0.63 18.86 1.42
N GLU A 91 -1.09 19.00 0.17
CA GLU A 91 -1.75 20.21 -0.30
C GLU A 91 -2.85 19.83 -1.30
N GLN A 92 -4.02 20.46 -1.21
CA GLN A 92 -5.02 20.34 -2.26
C GLN A 92 -4.66 21.23 -3.44
N VAL A 93 -4.49 20.63 -4.61
CA VAL A 93 -4.08 21.33 -5.83
C VAL A 93 -5.10 21.05 -6.93
N LYS A 94 -5.33 22.01 -7.82
CA LYS A 94 -6.21 21.81 -8.99
C LYS A 94 -5.68 20.70 -9.90
N LEU A 95 -6.57 19.84 -10.38
CA LEU A 95 -6.26 18.70 -11.24
C LEU A 95 -5.45 19.12 -12.48
N ARG A 96 -5.74 20.28 -13.07
CA ARG A 96 -4.99 20.84 -14.21
C ARG A 96 -3.48 21.02 -13.96
N ASN A 97 -3.05 21.04 -12.71
CA ASN A 97 -1.64 21.17 -12.32
C ASN A 97 -0.98 19.80 -12.06
N LEU A 98 -1.68 18.68 -12.25
CA LEU A 98 -1.19 17.32 -11.98
C LEU A 98 0.14 17.04 -12.68
N ARG A 99 0.24 17.40 -13.97
CA ARG A 99 1.49 17.26 -14.73
C ARG A 99 2.66 17.97 -14.03
N ALA A 100 2.47 19.24 -13.68
CA ALA A 100 3.51 20.05 -13.06
C ALA A 100 3.95 19.46 -11.71
N LEU A 101 3.00 18.99 -10.90
CA LEU A 101 3.29 18.30 -9.63
C LEU A 101 4.15 17.05 -9.84
N LEU A 102 3.76 16.18 -10.77
CA LEU A 102 4.48 14.93 -11.03
C LEU A 102 5.88 15.18 -11.60
N THR A 103 6.05 16.20 -12.46
CA THR A 103 7.37 16.60 -12.98
C THR A 103 8.30 17.13 -11.88
N GLN A 104 7.75 17.73 -10.81
CA GLN A 104 8.51 18.15 -9.63
C GLN A 104 8.86 16.99 -8.69
N GLY A 105 8.52 15.75 -9.05
CA GLY A 105 8.76 14.58 -8.21
C GLY A 105 7.82 14.48 -7.01
N HIS A 106 6.66 15.16 -7.05
CA HIS A 106 5.60 14.99 -6.06
C HIS A 106 4.67 13.84 -6.44
N GLY A 107 4.04 13.23 -5.44
CA GLY A 107 2.98 12.24 -5.63
C GLY A 107 1.61 12.92 -5.65
N ALA A 108 0.59 12.22 -6.12
CA ALA A 108 -0.79 12.68 -6.08
C ALA A 108 -1.74 11.57 -5.65
N ILE A 109 -2.61 11.88 -4.70
CA ILE A 109 -3.78 11.05 -4.38
C ILE A 109 -4.99 11.66 -5.04
N MET A 110 -5.79 10.82 -5.66
CA MET A 110 -6.97 11.24 -6.39
C MET A 110 -8.08 10.23 -6.24
N ARG A 111 -9.31 10.74 -6.32
CA ARG A 111 -10.53 9.95 -6.26
C ARG A 111 -11.01 9.72 -7.68
N VAL A 112 -11.05 8.47 -8.10
CA VAL A 112 -11.50 8.03 -9.42
C VAL A 112 -12.76 7.19 -9.33
N THR A 113 -13.45 6.99 -10.45
CA THR A 113 -14.54 6.02 -10.53
C THR A 113 -14.02 4.64 -10.94
N ILE A 114 -14.22 3.63 -10.10
CA ILE A 114 -13.98 2.23 -10.45
C ILE A 114 -15.28 1.46 -10.27
N LEU A 115 -15.79 0.84 -11.35
CA LEU A 115 -17.04 0.06 -11.32
C LEU A 115 -18.25 0.85 -10.74
N GLY A 116 -18.30 2.15 -11.00
CA GLY A 116 -19.37 3.02 -10.51
C GLY A 116 -19.26 3.43 -9.05
N VAL A 117 -18.20 3.05 -8.32
CA VAL A 117 -17.93 3.51 -6.96
C VAL A 117 -16.71 4.44 -6.89
N PRO A 118 -16.75 5.48 -6.04
CA PRO A 118 -15.58 6.29 -5.75
C PRO A 118 -14.46 5.45 -5.14
N HIS A 119 -13.24 5.65 -5.62
CA HIS A 119 -12.07 4.85 -5.24
C HIS A 119 -10.82 5.71 -5.23
N TYR A 120 -9.97 5.56 -4.22
CA TYR A 120 -8.70 6.29 -4.17
C TYR A 120 -7.57 5.49 -4.82
N ILE A 121 -6.70 6.21 -5.50
CA ILE A 121 -5.47 5.71 -6.09
C ILE A 121 -4.33 6.66 -5.81
N PHE A 122 -3.10 6.15 -5.89
CA PHE A 122 -1.88 6.93 -5.77
C PHE A 122 -1.16 7.01 -7.12
N ALA A 123 -0.72 8.20 -7.48
CA ALA A 123 -0.04 8.52 -8.73
C ALA A 123 1.37 9.06 -8.46
N SER A 124 2.38 8.53 -9.15
CA SER A 124 3.79 8.91 -9.05
C SER A 124 4.52 8.74 -10.39
N ASP A 125 5.79 9.14 -10.43
CA ASP A 125 6.77 8.74 -11.46
C ASP A 125 6.31 8.93 -12.91
N LEU A 126 6.11 10.19 -13.30
CA LEU A 126 5.89 10.57 -14.70
C LEU A 126 7.17 10.33 -15.51
N ASN A 127 7.04 9.58 -16.60
CA ASN A 127 8.17 9.32 -17.51
C ASN A 127 8.15 10.25 -18.73
N GLU A 128 9.18 10.14 -19.57
CA GLU A 128 9.36 10.94 -20.79
C GLU A 128 8.24 10.74 -21.82
N GLN A 129 7.57 9.59 -21.81
CA GLN A 129 6.41 9.31 -22.68
C GLN A 129 5.09 9.80 -22.08
N ASP A 130 5.14 10.65 -21.06
CA ASP A 130 3.98 11.25 -20.42
C ASP A 130 3.03 10.23 -19.77
N ARG A 131 3.62 9.13 -19.29
CA ARG A 131 2.92 8.06 -18.59
C ARG A 131 3.35 8.02 -17.15
N LEU A 132 2.39 8.18 -16.26
CA LEU A 132 2.61 8.09 -14.83
C LEU A 132 2.37 6.66 -14.33
N LEU A 133 3.07 6.32 -13.25
CA LEU A 133 2.78 5.13 -12.47
C LEU A 133 1.57 5.39 -11.58
N VAL A 134 0.56 4.55 -11.69
CA VAL A 134 -0.61 4.55 -10.83
C VAL A 134 -0.61 3.26 -10.02
N ALA A 135 -0.64 3.39 -8.71
CA ALA A 135 -0.91 2.32 -7.77
C ALA A 135 -2.38 2.39 -7.32
N ASP A 136 -3.13 1.37 -7.69
CA ASP A 136 -4.51 1.13 -7.33
C ASP A 136 -4.54 0.04 -6.26
N PRO A 137 -5.02 0.32 -5.04
CA PRO A 137 -5.01 -0.65 -3.94
C PRO A 137 -5.84 -1.92 -4.22
N LEU A 138 -6.77 -1.89 -5.18
CA LEU A 138 -7.57 -3.03 -5.61
C LEU A 138 -6.95 -3.77 -6.80
N LYS A 139 -6.39 -3.04 -7.77
CA LYS A 139 -5.94 -3.59 -9.07
C LYS A 139 -4.43 -3.76 -9.20
N GLY A 140 -3.64 -3.30 -8.24
CA GLY A 140 -2.17 -3.34 -8.32
C GLY A 140 -1.60 -2.07 -8.95
N LYS A 141 -0.73 -2.22 -9.95
CA LYS A 141 -0.05 -1.08 -10.57
C LYS A 141 -0.26 -1.04 -12.08
N ILE A 142 -0.27 0.17 -12.64
CA ILE A 142 -0.40 0.39 -14.08
C ILE A 142 0.34 1.66 -14.48
N ARG A 143 0.93 1.70 -15.69
CA ARG A 143 1.35 2.95 -16.32
C ARG A 143 0.28 3.43 -17.28
N MET A 144 -0.23 4.65 -17.09
CA MET A 144 -1.25 5.25 -17.97
C MET A 144 -0.88 6.70 -18.31
N SER A 145 -1.50 7.28 -19.34
CA SER A 145 -1.31 8.69 -19.67
C SER A 145 -2.00 9.61 -18.65
N ILE A 146 -1.47 10.82 -18.46
CA ILE A 146 -2.08 11.86 -17.63
C ILE A 146 -3.53 12.11 -18.06
N GLU A 147 -3.77 12.30 -19.36
CA GLU A 147 -5.11 12.60 -19.88
C GLU A 147 -6.14 11.51 -19.53
N ARG A 148 -5.73 10.24 -19.57
CA ARG A 148 -6.62 9.13 -19.22
C ARG A 148 -6.98 9.20 -17.73
N LEU A 149 -6.01 9.51 -16.90
CA LEU A 149 -6.20 9.62 -15.47
C LEU A 149 -7.11 10.81 -15.12
N GLU A 150 -6.87 11.97 -15.72
CA GLU A 150 -7.70 13.17 -15.55
C GLU A 150 -9.16 12.91 -15.91
N ARG A 151 -9.44 12.14 -16.97
CA ARG A 151 -10.80 11.74 -17.34
C ARG A 151 -11.46 10.75 -16.36
N MET A 152 -10.66 10.03 -15.57
CA MET A 152 -11.17 9.08 -14.57
C MET A 152 -11.39 9.73 -13.19
N THR A 153 -10.71 10.84 -12.93
CA THR A 153 -10.79 11.59 -11.67
C THR A 153 -12.16 12.26 -11.54
N ILE A 154 -12.76 12.09 -10.37
CA ILE A 154 -14.09 12.62 -10.04
C ILE A 154 -14.00 14.11 -9.65
N ASP A 155 -12.93 14.48 -8.96
CA ASP A 155 -12.77 15.79 -8.34
C ASP A 155 -11.93 16.74 -9.21
N ASP A 156 -12.17 18.05 -9.11
CA ASP A 156 -11.36 19.07 -9.79
C ASP A 156 -10.04 19.39 -9.05
N THR A 157 -9.82 18.71 -7.93
CA THR A 157 -8.61 18.77 -7.11
C THR A 157 -8.00 17.39 -6.89
N VAL A 158 -6.70 17.39 -6.61
CA VAL A 158 -5.92 16.24 -6.15
C VAL A 158 -5.25 16.60 -4.84
N LEU A 159 -4.98 15.60 -4.00
CA LEU A 159 -4.16 15.78 -2.81
C LEU A 159 -2.70 15.51 -3.21
N ALA A 160 -1.93 16.58 -3.39
CA ALA A 160 -0.50 16.50 -3.64
C ALA A 160 0.23 16.00 -2.39
N VAL A 161 1.16 15.07 -2.59
CA VAL A 161 2.01 14.49 -1.54
C VAL A 161 3.44 14.91 -1.84
N ARG A 162 3.98 15.82 -1.03
CA ARG A 162 5.32 16.34 -1.27
C ARG A 162 6.35 15.31 -0.84
N ASN A 163 7.26 14.97 -1.76
CA ASN A 163 8.46 14.24 -1.42
C ASN A 163 9.42 15.23 -0.75
N THR A 164 9.54 15.20 0.58
CA THR A 164 10.55 15.98 1.31
C THR A 164 11.84 15.17 1.36
N PRO A 165 12.97 15.66 0.81
CA PRO A 165 14.24 14.93 0.84
C PRO A 165 14.91 14.80 2.22
N GLU A 166 14.34 15.31 3.32
CA GLU A 166 15.15 15.67 4.51
C GLU A 166 14.65 15.21 5.89
N HIS A 167 13.80 14.19 6.00
CA HIS A 167 13.49 13.63 7.33
C HIS A 167 13.88 12.15 7.44
N PRO A 168 14.95 11.81 8.18
CA PRO A 168 15.17 10.43 8.58
C PRO A 168 14.00 10.05 9.50
N ILE A 169 13.13 9.19 8.98
CA ILE A 169 12.03 8.65 9.77
C ILE A 169 12.67 7.77 10.84
N GLU A 170 12.58 8.24 12.09
CA GLU A 170 12.84 7.40 13.25
C GLU A 170 12.10 6.07 13.03
N GLN A 171 12.85 4.97 13.07
CA GLN A 171 12.28 3.66 12.84
C GLN A 171 11.18 3.41 13.87
N PHE A 172 9.92 3.50 13.42
CA PHE A 172 8.76 3.18 14.25
C PHE A 172 8.82 1.69 14.63
N ASP A 173 9.11 1.39 15.90
CA ASP A 173 9.02 0.04 16.45
C ASP A 173 7.57 -0.27 16.78
N ILE A 174 6.93 -1.07 15.93
CA ILE A 174 5.57 -1.57 16.12
C ILE A 174 5.38 -2.31 17.46
N ASN A 175 6.46 -2.79 18.09
CA ASN A 175 6.42 -3.45 19.39
C ASN A 175 6.25 -2.48 20.57
N ASN A 176 6.42 -1.18 20.34
CA ASN A 176 6.31 -0.16 21.38
C ASN A 176 4.93 0.52 21.42
N LEU A 177 3.98 0.07 20.61
CA LEU A 177 2.60 0.52 20.66
C LEU A 177 1.89 -0.05 21.92
N PRO A 178 1.05 0.75 22.62
CA PRO A 178 0.41 0.34 23.89
C PRO A 178 -0.37 -0.97 23.80
N TRP A 179 -0.94 -1.27 22.63
CA TRP A 179 -1.72 -2.48 22.38
C TRP A 179 -0.86 -3.69 21.97
N ALA A 180 0.36 -3.50 21.43
CA ALA A 180 1.28 -4.61 21.15
C ALA A 180 1.77 -5.29 22.44
N ARG A 181 1.71 -4.56 23.57
CA ARG A 181 1.99 -5.09 24.91
C ARG A 181 0.86 -5.99 25.44
N SER A 182 -0.39 -5.83 24.98
CA SER A 182 -1.53 -6.58 25.53
C SER A 182 -1.70 -7.99 24.93
N SER A 183 -0.98 -8.32 23.86
CA SER A 183 -1.05 -9.63 23.18
C SER A 183 0.11 -10.59 23.51
N ARG A 184 1.00 -10.27 24.46
CA ARG A 184 1.92 -11.27 25.03
C ARG A 184 1.16 -12.18 26.00
N ALA A 185 0.25 -12.99 25.48
CA ALA A 185 -0.03 -14.27 26.10
C ALA A 185 1.25 -15.10 25.97
N THR A 186 1.82 -15.48 27.10
CA THR A 186 3.06 -16.26 27.22
C THR A 186 2.85 -17.64 26.57
N VAL A 187 3.07 -17.75 25.26
CA VAL A 187 3.22 -19.06 24.63
C VAL A 187 4.58 -19.60 25.07
N LYS A 188 4.59 -20.47 26.08
CA LYS A 188 5.74 -21.31 26.40
C LYS A 188 6.00 -22.22 25.21
N MET A 189 6.92 -21.82 24.33
CA MET A 189 7.46 -22.72 23.32
C MET A 189 8.29 -23.80 24.01
N PRO A 190 8.12 -25.09 23.68
CA PRO A 190 8.96 -26.15 24.22
C PRO A 190 10.41 -25.94 23.75
N VAL A 191 11.34 -26.07 24.70
CA VAL A 191 12.79 -25.94 24.47
C VAL A 191 13.24 -27.09 23.54
N PRO A 192 13.96 -26.79 22.44
CA PRO A 192 14.48 -27.85 21.57
C PRO A 192 15.59 -28.63 22.29
N VAL A 193 15.43 -29.95 22.34
CA VAL A 193 16.45 -30.90 22.82
C VAL A 193 17.62 -30.89 21.85
N ARG A 194 18.81 -30.53 22.33
CA ARG A 194 20.07 -30.60 21.57
C ARG A 194 20.45 -32.08 21.38
N THR A 195 20.35 -32.58 20.16
CA THR A 195 20.99 -33.84 19.76
C THR A 195 22.42 -33.51 19.31
N SER A 196 23.41 -33.84 20.11
CA SER A 196 24.83 -33.74 19.77
C SER A 196 25.22 -34.83 18.78
N MET A 197 25.50 -34.47 17.53
CA MET A 197 26.22 -35.32 16.57
C MET A 197 27.72 -35.27 16.89
N ARG A 198 28.29 -36.43 17.23
CA ARG A 198 29.73 -36.65 17.40
C ARG A 198 30.34 -36.96 16.03
N ILE A 199 31.20 -36.09 15.54
CA ILE A 199 32.00 -36.33 14.32
C ILE A 199 33.37 -36.83 14.77
N GLU A 200 33.68 -38.11 14.55
CA GLU A 200 35.00 -38.68 14.80
C GLU A 200 35.93 -38.34 13.62
N ARG A 201 37.01 -37.62 13.90
CA ARG A 201 38.12 -37.37 12.95
C ARG A 201 39.15 -38.49 13.08
N HIS A 202 39.33 -39.27 12.02
CA HIS A 202 40.50 -40.12 11.86
C HIS A 202 41.69 -39.27 11.38
N GLN A 203 42.79 -39.29 12.14
CA GLN A 203 44.08 -38.72 11.76
C GLN A 203 44.88 -39.75 10.95
N THR A 204 45.29 -39.38 9.74
CA THR A 204 46.34 -40.06 8.96
C THR A 204 47.67 -39.37 9.23
N GLY A 205 48.60 -40.09 9.86
CA GLY A 205 49.99 -39.66 10.02
C GLY A 205 50.82 -40.10 8.80
N HIS A 206 51.47 -39.14 8.15
CA HIS A 206 52.61 -39.37 7.26
C HIS A 206 53.88 -38.98 8.00
N HIS A 207 54.78 -39.94 8.21
CA HIS A 207 56.16 -39.70 8.61
C HIS A 207 57.02 -39.57 7.34
N LEU A 208 57.78 -38.47 7.26
CA LEU A 208 58.98 -38.35 6.45
C LEU A 208 60.16 -38.72 7.35
N TYR A 209 60.88 -39.78 6.99
CA TYR A 209 62.34 -39.93 6.85
C TYR A 209 62.63 -41.38 6.47
#